data_AF-A0A526YFN6-F1
#
_entry.id   AF-A0A526YFN6-F1
#
_cell.length_a   1.000
_cell.length_b   1.000
_cell.length_c   1.000
_cell.angle_alpha   90.00
_cell.angle_beta   90.00
_cell.angle_gamma   90.00
#
_symmetry.space_group_name_H-M   'P 1'
#
loop_
_entity.id
_entity.type
_entity.pdbx_description
1 polymer ?
#
loop_
_entity_poly.entity_id
_entity_poly.type
_entity_poly.pdbx_seq_one_letter_code
_entity_poly.pdbx_strand_id
1 'polypeptide(L)'
;EKDFLAECLQNANWLTRSLDQRAKTILKVASEIVRQQDAFLVHGVRHLRPLNLRTVADAIGMHESTVSRVTANKYMLTPRGVFELRYFFTASIASSCGG
;
A
#
# COMPACT_ATOMS: atom_id res chain seq x y z
N GLU A 1 10.30 -33.03 23.93
CA GLU A 1 11.45 -32.15 23.60
C GLU A 1 11.65 -31.97 22.09
N LYS A 2 11.76 -33.06 21.31
CA LYS A 2 11.88 -32.99 19.83
C LYS A 2 10.68 -32.32 19.16
N ASP A 3 9.45 -32.58 19.63
CA ASP A 3 8.23 -32.00 19.05
C ASP A 3 8.13 -30.48 19.30
N PHE A 4 8.57 -30.01 20.46
CA PHE A 4 8.62 -28.59 20.80
C PHE A 4 9.60 -27.83 19.90
N LEU A 5 10.80 -28.40 19.65
CA LEU A 5 11.76 -27.81 18.72
C LEU A 5 11.21 -27.74 17.29
N ALA A 6 10.51 -28.79 16.85
CA ALA A 6 9.88 -28.82 15.54
C ALA A 6 8.79 -27.75 15.40
N GLU A 7 7.96 -27.56 16.44
CA GLU A 7 6.92 -26.52 16.49
C GLU A 7 7.53 -25.11 16.45
N CYS A 8 8.56 -24.83 17.25
CA CYS A 8 9.28 -23.55 17.21
C CYS A 8 9.83 -23.24 15.81
N LEU A 9 10.40 -24.24 15.12
CA LEU A 9 10.95 -24.09 13.78
C LEU A 9 9.83 -23.82 12.75
N GLN A 10 8.70 -24.54 12.85
CA GLN A 10 7.52 -24.27 12.01
C GLN A 10 6.99 -22.85 12.20
N ASN A 11 6.91 -22.38 13.45
CA ASN A 11 6.47 -21.02 13.77
C ASN A 11 7.42 -19.96 13.22
N ALA A 12 8.74 -20.17 13.33
CA ALA A 12 9.75 -19.27 12.76
C ALA A 12 9.66 -19.20 11.22
N ASN A 13 9.47 -20.34 10.56
CA ASN A 13 9.28 -20.40 9.10
C ASN A 13 8.00 -19.69 8.67
N TRP A 14 6.90 -19.89 9.39
CA TRP A 14 5.64 -19.21 9.12
C TRP A 14 5.77 -17.69 9.28
N LEU A 15 6.44 -17.24 10.34
CA LEU A 15 6.67 -15.82 10.59
C LEU A 15 7.49 -15.18 9.46
N THR A 16 8.57 -15.84 9.05
CA THR A 16 9.45 -15.38 7.96
C THR A 16 8.67 -15.23 6.66
N ARG A 17 7.88 -16.24 6.29
CA ARG A 17 7.02 -16.18 5.09
C ARG A 17 5.96 -15.09 5.19
N SER A 18 5.37 -14.89 6.36
CA SER A 18 4.34 -13.88 6.58
C SER A 18 4.91 -12.46 6.46
N LEU A 19 6.13 -12.23 6.94
CA LEU A 19 6.84 -10.96 6.78
C LEU A 19 7.18 -10.68 5.32
N ASP A 20 7.68 -11.67 4.59
CA ASP A 20 7.98 -11.56 3.15
C ASP A 20 6.72 -11.22 2.34
N GLN A 21 5.61 -11.93 2.59
CA GLN A 21 4.33 -11.64 1.93
C GLN A 21 3.82 -10.23 2.23
N ARG A 22 3.97 -9.77 3.48
CA ARG A 22 3.61 -8.40 3.86
C ARG A 22 4.46 -7.37 3.13
N ALA A 23 5.78 -7.56 3.06
CA ALA A 23 6.69 -6.66 2.35
C ALA A 23 6.34 -6.59 0.85
N LYS A 24 6.12 -7.74 0.21
CA LYS A 24 5.69 -7.83 -1.20
C LYS A 24 4.37 -7.09 -1.45
N THR A 25 3.41 -7.26 -0.54
CA THR A 25 2.11 -6.59 -0.64
C THR A 25 2.24 -5.08 -0.54
N ILE A 26 3.00 -4.57 0.44
CA ILE A 26 3.27 -3.13 0.60
C ILE A 26 3.92 -2.57 -0.67
N LEU A 27 4.92 -3.28 -1.21
CA LEU A 27 5.63 -2.84 -2.41
C LEU A 27 4.74 -2.82 -3.66
N LYS A 28 3.86 -3.82 -3.83
CA LYS A 28 2.86 -3.83 -4.92
C LYS A 28 1.91 -2.64 -4.84
N VAL A 29 1.35 -2.38 -3.66
CA VAL A 29 0.44 -1.24 -3.43
C VAL A 29 1.17 0.08 -3.68
N ALA A 30 2.37 0.25 -3.12
CA ALA A 30 3.19 1.45 -3.32
C ALA A 30 3.52 1.69 -4.80
N SER A 31 3.91 0.64 -5.53
CA SER A 31 4.26 0.74 -6.95
C SER A 31 3.05 1.14 -7.80
N GLU A 32 1.87 0.62 -7.52
CA GLU A 32 0.66 1.00 -8.24
C GLU A 32 0.24 2.45 -7.94
N ILE A 33 0.38 2.91 -6.69
CA ILE A 33 0.16 4.33 -6.35
C ILE A 33 1.09 5.23 -7.17
N VAL A 34 2.39 4.90 -7.20
CA VAL A 34 3.39 5.66 -7.97
C VAL A 34 3.05 5.68 -9.46
N ARG A 35 2.63 4.55 -10.02
CA ARG A 35 2.24 4.43 -11.43
C ARG A 35 1.06 5.33 -11.79
N GLN A 36 0.06 5.42 -10.91
CA GLN A 36 -1.14 6.24 -11.13
C GLN A 36 -0.89 7.74 -10.87
N GLN A 37 0.11 8.06 -10.04
CA GLN A 37 0.44 9.40 -9.57
C GLN A 37 1.73 9.96 -10.19
N ASP A 38 2.09 9.50 -11.39
CA ASP A 38 3.25 9.98 -12.15
C ASP A 38 3.28 11.52 -12.25
N ALA A 39 2.13 12.12 -12.61
CA ALA A 39 2.00 13.57 -12.76
C ALA A 39 2.19 14.32 -11.43
N PHE A 40 1.76 13.76 -10.30
CA PHE A 40 2.02 14.33 -8.98
C PHE A 40 3.52 14.32 -8.65
N LEU A 41 4.21 13.22 -8.93
CA LEU A 41 5.63 13.09 -8.64
C LEU A 41 6.46 14.08 -9.47
N VAL A 42 6.09 14.24 -10.75
CA VAL A 42 6.80 15.11 -11.71
C VAL A 42 6.43 16.58 -11.55
N HIS A 43 5.15 16.92 -11.37
CA HIS A 43 4.65 18.31 -11.41
C HIS A 43 4.10 18.83 -10.07
N GLY A 44 4.01 17.99 -9.04
CA GLY A 44 3.61 18.35 -7.69
C GLY A 44 2.11 18.24 -7.42
N VAL A 45 1.69 18.69 -6.22
CA VAL A 45 0.35 18.52 -5.64
C VAL A 45 -0.80 18.95 -6.57
N ARG A 46 -0.60 19.97 -7.40
CA ARG A 46 -1.63 20.46 -8.35
C ARG A 46 -2.03 19.42 -9.41
N HIS A 47 -1.19 18.40 -9.63
CA HIS A 47 -1.40 17.33 -10.59
C HIS A 47 -1.73 15.99 -9.91
N LEU A 48 -2.12 16.03 -8.63
CA LEU A 48 -2.62 14.87 -7.91
C LEU A 48 -3.90 14.36 -8.55
N ARG A 49 -3.89 13.11 -9.02
CA ARG A 49 -5.06 12.50 -9.64
C ARG A 49 -5.94 11.84 -8.57
N PRO A 50 -7.27 11.92 -8.68
CA PRO A 50 -8.15 11.13 -7.82
C PRO A 50 -7.82 9.64 -7.96
N LEU A 51 -7.53 8.97 -6.84
CA LEU A 51 -7.27 7.53 -6.80
C LEU A 51 -8.26 6.85 -5.86
N ASN A 52 -8.83 5.73 -6.32
CA ASN A 52 -9.76 4.92 -5.56
C ASN A 52 -9.07 3.64 -5.08
N LEU A 53 -9.34 3.23 -3.83
CA LEU A 53 -8.83 1.98 -3.26
C LEU A 53 -9.20 0.76 -4.11
N ARG A 54 -10.43 0.72 -4.64
CA ARG A 54 -10.90 -0.36 -5.51
C ARG A 54 -10.07 -0.49 -6.78
N THR A 55 -9.73 0.62 -7.43
CA THR A 55 -8.90 0.61 -8.65
C THR A 55 -7.53 -0.01 -8.40
N VAL A 56 -6.90 0.33 -7.27
CA VAL A 56 -5.61 -0.25 -6.90
C VAL A 56 -5.76 -1.73 -6.55
N ALA A 57 -6.82 -2.09 -5.81
CA ALA A 57 -7.13 -3.45 -5.40
C ALA A 57 -7.32 -4.38 -6.61
N ASP A 58 -8.12 -3.95 -7.59
CA ASP A 58 -8.37 -4.67 -8.84
C ASP A 58 -7.07 -4.83 -9.67
N ALA A 59 -6.24 -3.79 -9.74
CA ALA A 59 -4.97 -3.83 -10.49
C ALA A 59 -3.94 -4.83 -9.92
N ILE A 60 -3.92 -5.01 -8.59
CA ILE A 60 -2.96 -5.91 -7.92
C ILE A 60 -3.58 -7.27 -7.55
N GLY A 61 -4.85 -7.51 -7.89
CA GLY A 61 -5.57 -8.76 -7.59
C GLY A 61 -5.79 -9.00 -6.10
N MET A 62 -6.06 -7.95 -5.33
CA MET A 62 -6.30 -8.03 -3.88
C MET A 62 -7.65 -7.44 -3.50
N HIS A 63 -8.12 -7.73 -2.29
CA HIS A 63 -9.33 -7.13 -1.77
C HIS A 63 -9.08 -5.68 -1.30
N GLU A 64 -10.07 -4.80 -1.48
CA GLU A 64 -10.00 -3.39 -1.09
C GLU A 64 -9.63 -3.21 0.39
N SER A 65 -10.22 -4.03 1.27
CA SER A 65 -9.91 -4.00 2.71
C SER A 65 -8.43 -4.31 3.02
N THR A 66 -7.78 -5.15 2.21
CA THR A 66 -6.35 -5.44 2.34
C THR A 66 -5.52 -4.22 1.96
N VAL A 67 -5.86 -3.55 0.85
CA VAL A 67 -5.19 -2.30 0.43
C VAL A 67 -5.38 -1.19 1.47
N SER A 68 -6.60 -1.03 2.00
CA SER A 68 -6.92 -0.05 3.05
C SER A 68 -6.09 -0.27 4.32
N ARG A 69 -5.91 -1.53 4.75
CA ARG A 69 -5.07 -1.88 5.90
C ARG A 69 -3.58 -1.68 5.62
N VAL A 70 -3.12 -2.04 4.42
CA VAL A 70 -1.71 -1.95 4.02
C VAL A 70 -1.26 -0.49 3.93
N THR A 71 -2.13 0.40 3.47
CA THR A 71 -1.84 1.84 3.34
C THR A 71 -1.82 2.58 4.68
N ALA A 72 -2.51 2.07 5.71
CA ALA A 72 -2.56 2.69 7.02
C ALA A 72 -1.19 2.69 7.74
N ASN A 73 -0.80 3.85 8.27
CA ASN A 73 0.46 4.03 8.99
C ASN A 73 1.68 3.58 8.17
N LYS A 74 1.66 3.81 6.86
CA LYS A 74 2.80 3.59 5.96
C LYS A 74 3.10 4.88 5.23
N TYR A 75 4.39 5.14 5.08
CA TYR A 75 4.91 6.35 4.48
C TYR A 75 5.83 6.01 3.32
N MET A 76 5.82 6.85 2.31
CA MET A 76 6.69 6.75 1.14
C MET A 76 7.51 8.03 1.03
N LEU A 77 8.82 7.87 0.91
CA LEU A 77 9.70 8.95 0.49
C LEU A 77 9.54 9.14 -1.02
N THR A 78 9.20 10.35 -1.43
CA THR A 78 9.07 10.76 -2.83
C THR A 78 10.04 11.92 -3.11
N PRO A 79 10.32 12.26 -4.38
CA PRO A 79 11.07 13.47 -4.73
C PRO A 79 10.44 14.77 -4.20
N ARG A 80 9.18 14.72 -3.77
CA ARG A 80 8.41 15.86 -3.25
C ARG A 80 8.32 15.87 -1.72
N GLY A 81 8.95 14.91 -1.03
CA GLY A 81 8.89 14.74 0.42
C GLY A 81 8.31 13.39 0.85
N VAL A 82 8.11 13.24 2.16
CA VAL A 82 7.54 12.02 2.76
C VAL A 82 6.02 12.17 2.87
N PHE A 83 5.27 11.23 2.29
CA PHE A 83 3.82 11.23 2.31
C PHE A 83 3.28 9.91 2.88
N GLU A 84 2.18 9.98 3.64
CA GLU A 84 1.43 8.78 4.00
C GLU A 84 0.78 8.18 2.75
N LEU A 85 0.77 6.85 2.62
CA LEU A 85 0.14 6.20 1.46
C LEU A 85 -1.35 6.55 1.35
N ARG A 86 -2.05 6.78 2.47
CA ARG A 86 -3.46 7.19 2.49
C ARG A 86 -3.73 8.54 1.83
N TYR A 87 -2.75 9.44 1.82
CA TYR A 87 -2.88 10.78 1.22
C TYR A 87 -3.33 10.74 -0.24
N PHE A 88 -2.85 9.76 -1.00
CA PHE A 88 -3.18 9.59 -2.41
C PHE A 88 -4.64 9.17 -2.65
N PHE A 89 -5.33 8.66 -1.62
CA PHE A 89 -6.72 8.23 -1.69
C PHE A 89 -7.71 9.22 -1.06
N THR A 90 -7.26 10.21 -0.29
CA THR A 90 -8.18 11.20 0.31
C THR A 90 -8.55 12.31 -0.68
N ALA A 91 -7.68 12.59 -1.66
CA ALA A 91 -7.96 13.60 -2.69
C ALA A 91 -9.18 13.25 -3.56
N SER A 92 -9.48 11.96 -3.77
CA SER A 92 -10.67 11.54 -4.50
C SER A 92 -11.96 11.85 -3.75
N ILE A 93 -11.94 11.86 -2.41
CA ILE A 93 -13.11 12.21 -1.58
C ILE A 93 -13.46 13.70 -1.75
N ALA A 94 -12.44 14.57 -1.84
CA ALA A 94 -12.64 15.99 -2.10
C ALA A 94 -13.21 16.24 -3.51
N SER A 95 -12.80 15.46 -4.52
CA SER A 95 -13.34 15.54 -5.88
C SER A 95 -14.79 15.05 -5.98
N SER A 96 -15.24 14.16 -5.09
CA SER A 96 -16.64 13.68 -5.06
C SER A 96 -17.61 14.56 -4.28
N CYS A 97 -17.14 15.60 -3.57
CA CYS A 97 -17.96 16.49 -2.76
C CYS A 97 -18.13 17.90 -3.36
N GLY A 98 -17.83 18.07 -4.66
CA GLY A 98 -18.12 19.28 -5.41
C GLY A 98 -19.40 19.13 -6.21
N GLY A 99 -20.55 19.31 -5.54
CA GLY A 99 -21.84 19.62 -6.15
C GLY A 99 -22.16 21.09 -5.96
#